data_AF-A0A220MGT6-F1
#
_entry.id   AF-A0A220MGT6-F1
#
_cell.length_a   1.000
_cell.length_b   1.000
_cell.length_c   1.000
_cell.angle_alpha   90.00
_cell.angle_beta   90.00
_cell.angle_gamma   90.00
#
_symmetry.space_group_name_H-M   'P 1'
#
loop_
_entity.id
_entity.type
_entity.pdbx_description
1 polymer ?
#
loop_
_entity_poly.entity_id
_entity_poly.type
_entity_poly.pdbx_seq_one_letter_code
_entity_poly.pdbx_strand_id
1 'polypeptide(L)'
;MVIEEKAYWYQKLNGKIDSEILNLMDSAGNNMWDVVHPSIIDYLYRNCLDLPWTNHVALIAVVKTSYRNYVPTSIKHVIKGLNARFRMLFPVLGLKSMDDWNTDHVYEYITKRVLPEHTDTQRYYFLTMYDPASDMINRFYDNKLDEEKKEKLKKYILPRIYEDFFDQLGKKVISQQKINRKKETDAIVPYYAKLRGEAHFRWNLVSRLRNKYKEVLESMEGQNVRYPVSFHYEENSGDKHYFRLYGSSIICNCT
;
A
#
# COMPACT_ATOMS: atom_id res chain seq x y z
N MET A 1 28.46 -22.54 24.81
CA MET A 1 28.22 -22.42 23.36
C MET A 1 26.90 -21.67 23.21
N VAL A 2 26.97 -20.35 23.03
CA VAL A 2 25.78 -19.50 22.90
C VAL A 2 25.26 -19.70 21.49
N ILE A 3 24.05 -20.25 21.35
CA ILE A 3 23.38 -20.32 20.06
C ILE A 3 22.99 -18.88 19.76
N GLU A 4 23.73 -18.20 18.87
CA GLU A 4 23.31 -16.91 18.34
C GLU A 4 21.92 -17.09 17.73
N GLU A 5 20.93 -16.42 18.32
CA GLU A 5 19.59 -16.38 17.78
C GLU A 5 19.65 -15.68 16.42
N LYS A 6 19.53 -16.47 15.35
CA LYS A 6 19.62 -15.95 13.98
C LYS A 6 18.56 -14.85 13.78
N ALA A 7 18.96 -13.72 13.20
CA ALA A 7 18.08 -12.59 12.96
C ALA A 7 16.77 -12.99 12.25
N TYR A 8 15.66 -12.28 12.56
CA TYR A 8 14.33 -12.60 12.05
C TYR A 8 14.27 -12.77 10.52
N TRP A 9 14.92 -11.85 9.80
CA TRP A 9 14.99 -11.89 8.34
C TRP A 9 15.74 -13.14 7.85
N TYR A 10 16.82 -13.52 8.52
CA TYR A 10 17.65 -14.66 8.13
C TYR A 10 16.85 -15.96 8.25
N GLN A 11 16.09 -16.13 9.34
CA GLN A 11 15.23 -17.31 9.52
C GLN A 11 14.19 -17.46 8.41
N LYS A 12 13.65 -16.35 7.88
CA LYS A 12 12.62 -16.37 6.84
C LYS A 12 13.16 -16.53 5.43
N LEU A 13 14.30 -15.91 5.14
CA LEU A 13 14.79 -15.69 3.77
C LEU A 13 15.98 -16.56 3.39
N ASN A 14 16.71 -17.11 4.37
CA ASN A 14 17.88 -17.96 4.12
C ASN A 14 17.51 -19.18 3.26
N GLY A 15 18.33 -19.45 2.24
CA GLY A 15 18.10 -20.53 1.27
C GLY A 15 17.00 -20.25 0.24
N LYS A 16 16.32 -19.09 0.29
CA LYS A 16 15.23 -18.72 -0.62
C LYS A 16 15.52 -17.48 -1.46
N ILE A 17 16.44 -16.65 -0.97
CA ILE A 17 17.01 -15.50 -1.67
C ILE A 17 18.49 -15.81 -1.88
N ASP A 18 19.03 -15.34 -3.01
CA ASP A 18 20.45 -15.49 -3.32
C ASP A 18 21.32 -14.96 -2.18
N SER A 19 22.35 -15.74 -1.81
CA SER A 19 23.24 -15.42 -0.70
C SER A 19 23.97 -14.09 -0.88
N GLU A 20 24.27 -13.69 -2.11
CA GLU A 20 24.92 -12.42 -2.42
C GLU A 20 24.04 -11.23 -2.04
N ILE A 21 22.71 -11.37 -2.13
CA ILE A 21 21.75 -10.35 -1.67
C ILE A 21 21.59 -10.40 -0.15
N LEU A 22 21.56 -11.59 0.45
CA LEU A 22 21.42 -11.74 1.91
C LEU A 22 22.65 -11.26 2.69
N ASN A 23 23.82 -11.31 2.07
CA ASN A 23 25.10 -10.90 2.67
C ASN A 23 25.50 -9.46 2.30
N LEU A 24 24.58 -8.68 1.74
CA LEU A 24 24.82 -7.27 1.44
C LEU A 24 25.12 -6.48 2.72
N MET A 25 26.24 -5.78 2.72
CA MET A 25 26.69 -4.94 3.83
C MET A 25 26.67 -3.46 3.44
N ASP A 26 26.37 -2.61 4.41
CA ASP A 26 26.49 -1.17 4.25
C ASP A 26 27.96 -0.71 4.31
N SER A 27 28.20 0.59 4.16
CA SER A 27 29.56 1.16 4.24
C SER A 27 30.22 1.06 5.61
N ALA A 28 29.45 0.76 6.67
CA ALA A 28 29.94 0.54 8.02
C ALA A 28 30.14 -0.96 8.33
N GLY A 29 29.89 -1.86 7.38
CA GLY A 29 30.03 -3.30 7.53
C GLY A 29 28.83 -3.98 8.20
N ASN A 30 27.72 -3.28 8.43
CA ASN A 30 26.50 -3.89 8.98
C ASN A 30 25.70 -4.57 7.88
N ASN A 31 24.98 -5.65 8.22
CA ASN A 31 24.10 -6.29 7.26
C ASN A 31 22.91 -5.36 6.92
N MET A 32 22.69 -5.11 5.63
CA MET A 32 21.65 -4.19 5.17
C MET A 32 20.22 -4.69 5.48
N TRP A 33 20.03 -5.97 5.79
CA TRP A 33 18.75 -6.55 6.17
C TRP A 33 18.34 -6.26 7.62
N ASP A 34 19.29 -5.88 8.49
CA ASP A 34 19.01 -5.64 9.91
C ASP A 34 18.08 -4.44 10.13
N VAL A 35 18.05 -3.50 9.18
CA VAL A 35 17.17 -2.33 9.21
C VAL A 35 15.84 -2.56 8.47
N VAL A 36 15.66 -3.72 7.81
CA VAL A 36 14.45 -4.01 7.02
C VAL A 36 13.29 -4.36 7.94
N HIS A 37 12.23 -3.55 7.87
CA HIS A 37 11.07 -3.73 8.70
C HIS A 37 10.38 -5.10 8.49
N PRO A 38 9.95 -5.81 9.56
CA PRO A 38 9.32 -7.14 9.47
C PRO A 38 8.16 -7.24 8.49
N SER A 39 7.34 -6.19 8.39
CA SER A 39 6.18 -6.17 7.47
C SER A 39 6.54 -6.24 5.98
N ILE A 40 7.79 -5.93 5.60
CA ILE A 40 8.35 -6.09 4.25
C ILE A 40 8.83 -7.53 4.08
N ILE A 41 9.59 -8.05 5.06
CA ILE A 41 10.08 -9.44 5.09
C ILE A 41 8.90 -10.41 4.97
N ASP A 42 7.84 -10.21 5.75
CA ASP A 42 6.63 -11.02 5.71
C ASP A 42 5.91 -10.95 4.37
N TYR A 43 6.00 -9.81 3.68
CA TYR A 43 5.41 -9.67 2.37
C TYR A 43 6.21 -10.45 1.33
N LEU A 44 7.54 -10.30 1.32
CA LEU A 44 8.44 -11.05 0.45
C LEU A 44 8.24 -12.56 0.64
N TYR A 45 8.28 -13.01 1.89
CA TYR A 45 8.10 -14.42 2.25
C TYR A 45 6.77 -15.00 1.75
N ARG A 46 5.67 -14.26 1.92
CA ARG A 46 4.35 -14.77 1.55
C ARG A 46 4.01 -14.67 0.07
N ASN A 47 4.58 -13.70 -0.65
CA ASN A 47 4.06 -13.30 -1.96
C ASN A 47 5.09 -13.27 -3.08
N CYS A 48 6.38 -13.28 -2.76
CA CYS A 48 7.44 -13.06 -3.73
C CYS A 48 8.38 -14.24 -3.89
N LEU A 49 8.42 -15.20 -2.94
CA LEU A 49 9.29 -16.36 -3.04
C LEU A 49 8.92 -17.27 -4.21
N ASP A 50 9.93 -17.96 -4.75
CA ASP A 50 9.83 -18.94 -5.83
C ASP A 50 9.31 -18.36 -7.16
N LEU A 51 9.38 -17.03 -7.32
CA LEU A 51 9.05 -16.33 -8.55
C LEU A 51 10.33 -15.91 -9.31
N PRO A 52 10.27 -15.76 -10.65
CA PRO A 52 11.43 -15.36 -11.45
C PRO A 52 12.09 -14.05 -10.98
N TRP A 53 11.31 -13.12 -10.45
CA TRP A 53 11.78 -11.81 -9.95
C TRP A 53 12.04 -11.77 -8.43
N THR A 54 12.04 -12.90 -7.71
CA THR A 54 12.23 -12.96 -6.24
C THR A 54 13.43 -12.12 -5.79
N ASN A 55 14.60 -12.41 -6.37
CA ASN A 55 15.86 -11.76 -6.02
C ASN A 55 15.87 -10.27 -6.39
N HIS A 56 15.20 -9.90 -7.50
CA HIS A 56 15.10 -8.50 -7.93
C HIS A 56 14.31 -7.66 -6.94
N VAL A 57 13.12 -8.14 -6.54
CA VAL A 57 12.30 -7.40 -5.57
C VAL A 57 12.89 -7.41 -4.16
N ALA A 58 13.63 -8.45 -3.79
CA ALA A 58 14.40 -8.49 -2.55
C ALA A 58 15.52 -7.43 -2.55
N LEU A 59 16.28 -7.32 -3.66
CA LEU A 59 17.30 -6.30 -3.82
C LEU A 59 16.70 -4.89 -3.75
N ILE A 60 15.54 -4.65 -4.37
CA ILE A 60 14.79 -3.39 -4.24
C ILE A 60 14.47 -3.10 -2.78
N ALA A 61 13.96 -4.10 -2.05
CA ALA A 61 13.55 -3.95 -0.65
C ALA A 61 14.72 -3.53 0.25
N VAL A 62 15.82 -4.27 0.18
CA VAL A 62 16.98 -4.04 1.04
C VAL A 62 17.65 -2.71 0.69
N VAL A 63 17.88 -2.41 -0.59
CA VAL A 63 18.50 -1.15 -1.02
C VAL A 63 17.61 0.05 -0.68
N LYS A 64 16.29 -0.01 -0.93
CA LYS A 64 15.40 1.12 -0.55
C LYS A 64 15.42 1.40 0.94
N THR A 65 15.55 0.36 1.75
CA THR A 65 15.60 0.51 3.21
C THR A 65 16.92 1.13 3.64
N SER A 66 18.04 0.47 3.37
CA SER A 66 19.33 0.82 3.98
C SER A 66 20.06 1.96 3.25
N TYR A 67 19.89 2.11 1.93
CA TYR A 67 20.58 3.16 1.18
C TYR A 67 19.81 4.49 1.18
N ARG A 68 18.47 4.45 1.29
CA ARG A 68 17.64 5.66 1.18
C ARG A 68 16.75 5.92 2.40
N ASN A 69 16.74 5.04 3.40
CA ASN A 69 15.91 5.16 4.60
C ASN A 69 14.43 5.40 4.29
N TYR A 70 13.91 4.71 3.27
CA TYR A 70 12.50 4.86 2.91
C TYR A 70 11.60 4.29 4.01
N VAL A 71 10.45 4.93 4.19
CA VAL A 71 9.43 4.45 5.13
C VAL A 71 8.91 3.07 4.68
N PRO A 72 8.70 2.11 5.60
CA PRO A 72 8.30 0.75 5.24
C PRO A 72 7.05 0.63 4.36
N THR A 73 6.08 1.54 4.53
CA THR A 73 4.85 1.59 3.73
C THR A 73 5.15 1.86 2.25
N SER A 74 6.02 2.81 1.95
CA SER A 74 6.44 3.15 0.59
C SER A 74 7.19 2.01 -0.08
N ILE A 75 8.08 1.33 0.64
CA ILE A 75 8.81 0.17 0.13
C ILE A 75 7.85 -0.97 -0.20
N LYS A 76 6.96 -1.29 0.75
CA LYS A 76 5.94 -2.32 0.56
C LYS A 76 5.02 -2.01 -0.61
N HIS A 77 4.67 -0.74 -0.83
CA HIS A 77 3.86 -0.30 -1.96
C HIS A 77 4.56 -0.58 -3.30
N VAL A 78 5.84 -0.23 -3.44
CA VAL A 78 6.64 -0.51 -4.64
C VAL A 78 6.73 -2.02 -4.90
N ILE A 79 7.11 -2.81 -3.89
CA ILE A 79 7.25 -4.27 -4.03
C ILE A 79 5.91 -4.91 -4.41
N LYS A 80 4.81 -4.47 -3.78
CA LYS A 80 3.46 -4.94 -4.11
C LYS A 80 3.09 -4.67 -5.55
N GLY A 81 3.29 -3.44 -6.01
CA GLY A 81 2.92 -3.06 -7.35
C GLY A 81 3.77 -3.73 -8.42
N LEU A 82 5.08 -3.86 -8.19
CA LEU A 82 5.96 -4.60 -9.09
C LEU A 82 5.59 -6.09 -9.14
N ASN A 83 5.43 -6.74 -7.99
CA ASN A 83 5.02 -8.15 -7.93
C ASN A 83 3.70 -8.38 -8.67
N ALA A 84 2.69 -7.54 -8.40
CA ALA A 84 1.39 -7.67 -9.07
C ALA A 84 1.50 -7.52 -10.59
N ARG A 85 2.33 -6.59 -11.07
CA ARG A 85 2.50 -6.35 -12.51
C ARG A 85 3.33 -7.43 -13.18
N PHE A 86 4.42 -7.88 -12.57
CA PHE A 86 5.20 -9.01 -13.10
C PHE A 86 4.36 -10.29 -13.17
N ARG A 87 3.52 -10.59 -12.16
CA ARG A 87 2.58 -11.73 -12.21
C ARG A 87 1.66 -11.72 -13.43
N MET A 88 1.29 -10.53 -13.92
CA MET A 88 0.43 -10.40 -15.09
C MET A 88 1.23 -10.40 -16.39
N LEU A 89 2.40 -9.75 -16.39
CA LEU A 89 3.21 -9.57 -17.59
C LEU A 89 3.95 -10.83 -18.00
N PHE A 90 4.54 -11.56 -17.05
CA PHE A 90 5.34 -12.74 -17.35
C PHE A 90 4.56 -13.80 -18.16
N PRO A 91 3.34 -14.21 -17.76
CA PRO A 91 2.57 -15.17 -18.54
C PRO A 91 2.19 -14.66 -19.93
N VAL A 92 1.81 -13.38 -20.05
CA VAL A 92 1.37 -12.78 -21.32
C VAL A 92 2.52 -12.63 -22.31
N LEU A 93 3.72 -12.33 -21.81
CA LEU A 93 4.94 -12.21 -22.59
C LEU A 93 5.66 -13.55 -22.77
N GLY A 94 5.17 -14.63 -22.15
CA GLY A 94 5.80 -15.96 -22.21
C GLY A 94 7.17 -16.06 -21.53
N LEU A 95 7.48 -15.15 -20.59
CA LEU A 95 8.77 -15.08 -19.92
C LEU A 95 8.89 -16.13 -18.81
N LYS A 96 10.05 -16.78 -18.72
CA LYS A 96 10.32 -17.80 -17.69
C LYS A 96 11.35 -17.33 -16.67
N SER A 97 12.28 -16.49 -17.09
CA SER A 97 13.32 -15.90 -16.24
C SER A 97 13.30 -14.38 -16.33
N MET A 98 13.94 -13.73 -15.35
CA MET A 98 14.28 -12.31 -15.45
C MET A 98 15.41 -12.05 -16.45
N ASP A 99 16.16 -13.07 -16.87
CA ASP A 99 17.15 -12.94 -17.96
C ASP A 99 16.47 -12.61 -19.30
N ASP A 100 15.22 -13.04 -19.47
CA ASP A 100 14.39 -12.71 -20.63
C ASP A 100 13.85 -11.28 -20.54
N TRP A 101 13.84 -10.66 -19.35
CA TRP A 101 13.22 -9.36 -19.12
C TRP A 101 14.10 -8.20 -19.62
N ASN A 102 13.54 -7.29 -20.41
CA ASN A 102 14.26 -6.15 -21.00
C ASN A 102 13.33 -4.92 -21.11
N THR A 103 13.85 -3.82 -21.64
CA THR A 103 13.10 -2.56 -21.81
C THR A 103 11.96 -2.66 -22.83
N ASP A 104 12.07 -3.55 -23.82
CA ASP A 104 11.06 -3.69 -24.86
C ASP A 104 9.76 -4.26 -24.29
N HIS A 105 9.85 -5.18 -23.32
CA HIS A 105 8.69 -5.67 -22.58
C HIS A 105 7.96 -4.57 -21.81
N VAL A 106 8.71 -3.61 -21.23
CA VAL A 106 8.09 -2.42 -20.63
C VAL A 106 7.41 -1.59 -21.71
N TYR A 107 8.09 -1.35 -22.83
CA TYR A 107 7.55 -0.57 -23.94
C TYR A 107 6.26 -1.17 -24.53
N GLU A 108 6.22 -2.49 -24.75
CA GLU A 108 5.03 -3.21 -25.21
C GLU A 108 3.85 -3.03 -24.25
N TYR A 109 4.12 -3.08 -22.94
CA TYR A 109 3.10 -2.81 -21.94
C TYR A 109 2.65 -1.35 -21.99
N ILE A 110 3.54 -0.37 -22.07
CA ILE A 110 3.14 1.04 -22.10
C ILE A 110 2.36 1.41 -23.37
N THR A 111 2.72 0.82 -24.50
CA THR A 111 2.06 1.04 -25.80
C THR A 111 0.80 0.20 -26.03
N LYS A 112 0.33 -0.53 -25.00
CA LYS A 112 -0.89 -1.37 -25.05
C LYS A 112 -0.81 -2.55 -26.02
N ARG A 113 0.38 -2.94 -26.47
CA ARG A 113 0.57 -4.15 -27.27
C ARG A 113 0.26 -5.40 -26.44
N VAL A 114 0.51 -5.33 -25.14
CA VAL A 114 0.11 -6.35 -24.16
C VAL A 114 -0.84 -5.80 -23.10
N LEU A 115 -1.75 -6.67 -22.65
CA LEU A 115 -2.81 -6.38 -21.69
C LEU A 115 -3.64 -5.13 -22.07
N PRO A 116 -4.19 -5.02 -23.30
CA PRO A 116 -4.84 -3.79 -23.81
C PRO A 116 -5.98 -3.27 -22.93
N GLU A 117 -6.63 -4.15 -22.16
CA GLU A 117 -7.68 -3.84 -21.19
C GLU A 117 -7.20 -3.01 -19.99
N HIS A 118 -5.89 -2.98 -19.71
CA HIS A 118 -5.33 -2.10 -18.69
C HIS A 118 -5.41 -0.63 -19.10
N THR A 119 -5.92 0.17 -18.15
CA THR A 119 -6.05 1.62 -18.28
C THR A 119 -4.70 2.33 -18.30
N ASP A 120 -4.66 3.53 -18.87
CA ASP A 120 -3.46 4.39 -18.87
C ASP A 120 -2.98 4.68 -17.43
N THR A 121 -3.91 4.84 -16.47
CA THR A 121 -3.59 5.01 -15.05
C THR A 121 -2.86 3.80 -14.47
N GLN A 122 -3.30 2.58 -14.79
CA GLN A 122 -2.65 1.36 -14.31
C GLN A 122 -1.24 1.18 -14.87
N ARG A 123 -1.01 1.59 -16.13
CA ARG A 123 0.30 1.59 -16.80
C ARG A 123 1.22 2.66 -16.22
N TYR A 124 0.71 3.87 -16.06
CA TYR A 124 1.46 4.96 -15.44
C TYR A 124 1.86 4.62 -14.01
N TYR A 125 0.93 4.06 -13.23
CA TYR A 125 1.23 3.62 -11.87
C TYR A 125 2.35 2.57 -11.84
N PHE A 126 2.35 1.58 -12.75
CA PHE A 126 3.48 0.65 -12.88
C PHE A 126 4.80 1.37 -13.12
N LEU A 127 4.84 2.32 -14.06
CA LEU A 127 6.05 3.09 -14.35
C LEU A 127 6.54 3.90 -13.15
N THR A 128 5.64 4.53 -12.40
CA THR A 128 6.01 5.31 -11.20
C THR A 128 6.66 4.47 -10.10
N MET A 129 6.53 3.14 -10.17
CA MET A 129 7.22 2.22 -9.27
C MET A 129 8.45 1.59 -9.92
N TYR A 130 8.35 1.18 -11.18
CA TYR A 130 9.40 0.48 -11.91
C TYR A 130 10.61 1.38 -12.14
N ASP A 131 10.39 2.57 -12.70
CA ASP A 131 11.49 3.43 -13.14
C ASP A 131 12.32 3.96 -11.96
N PRO A 132 11.72 4.55 -10.91
CA PRO A 132 12.50 4.97 -9.74
C PRO A 132 13.15 3.81 -8.98
N ALA A 133 12.57 2.60 -9.02
CA ALA A 133 13.20 1.42 -8.42
C ALA A 133 14.42 0.96 -9.22
N SER A 134 14.28 0.91 -10.55
CA SER A 134 15.35 0.56 -11.49
C SER A 134 16.49 1.57 -11.42
N ASP A 135 16.22 2.87 -11.57
CA ASP A 135 17.23 3.92 -11.47
C ASP A 135 17.98 3.86 -10.15
N MET A 136 17.25 3.74 -9.03
CA MET A 136 17.86 3.66 -7.70
C MET A 136 18.78 2.45 -7.54
N ILE A 137 18.37 1.25 -7.97
CA ILE A 137 19.22 0.06 -7.88
C ILE A 137 20.46 0.25 -8.75
N ASN A 138 20.31 0.73 -9.98
CA ASN A 138 21.45 0.95 -10.85
C ASN A 138 22.41 1.98 -10.22
N ARG A 139 21.92 3.07 -9.62
CA ARG A 139 22.80 4.02 -8.90
C ARG A 139 23.50 3.39 -7.71
N PHE A 140 22.82 2.51 -6.97
CA PHE A 140 23.46 1.76 -5.88
C PHE A 140 24.55 0.84 -6.42
N TYR A 141 24.25 0.11 -7.50
CA TYR A 141 25.18 -0.77 -8.20
C TYR A 141 26.42 -0.02 -8.69
N ASP A 142 26.23 1.11 -9.36
CA ASP A 142 27.32 1.92 -9.95
C ASP A 142 28.24 2.51 -8.88
N ASN A 143 27.66 2.99 -7.77
CA ASN A 143 28.38 3.86 -6.82
C ASN A 143 28.74 3.23 -5.48
N LYS A 144 28.19 2.05 -5.13
CA LYS A 144 28.35 1.46 -3.78
C LYS A 144 28.92 0.05 -3.77
N LEU A 145 28.94 -0.64 -4.91
CA LEU A 145 29.48 -1.98 -4.99
C LEU A 145 30.91 -1.95 -5.54
N ASP A 146 31.75 -2.82 -4.99
CA ASP A 146 33.04 -3.18 -5.60
C ASP A 146 32.83 -4.06 -6.84
N GLU A 147 33.87 -4.21 -7.66
CA GLU A 147 33.78 -4.94 -8.93
C GLU A 147 33.40 -6.43 -8.75
N GLU A 148 33.84 -7.06 -7.67
CA GLU A 148 33.48 -8.45 -7.37
C GLU A 148 31.96 -8.58 -7.11
N LYS A 149 31.39 -7.73 -6.27
CA LYS A 149 29.95 -7.70 -5.99
C LYS A 149 29.14 -7.27 -7.19
N LYS A 150 29.66 -6.33 -8.00
CA LYS A 150 29.01 -5.90 -9.24
C LYS A 150 28.82 -7.07 -10.19
N GLU A 151 29.83 -7.91 -10.40
CA GLU A 151 29.67 -9.06 -11.28
C GLU A 151 28.62 -10.05 -10.76
N LYS A 152 28.62 -10.33 -9.45
CA LYS A 152 27.67 -11.27 -8.84
C LYS A 152 26.23 -10.77 -8.84
N LEU A 153 26.01 -9.47 -8.65
CA LEU A 153 24.68 -8.86 -8.52
C LEU A 153 24.11 -8.32 -9.84
N LYS A 154 24.91 -8.25 -10.91
CA LYS A 154 24.50 -7.73 -12.23
C LYS A 154 23.20 -8.32 -12.75
N LYS A 155 23.03 -9.65 -12.60
CA LYS A 155 21.82 -10.40 -13.01
C LYS A 155 20.55 -10.04 -12.25
N TYR A 156 20.63 -9.25 -11.18
CA TYR A 156 19.49 -8.81 -10.36
C TYR A 156 19.13 -7.34 -10.57
N ILE A 157 19.84 -6.65 -11.47
CA ILE A 157 19.63 -5.25 -11.78
C ILE A 157 18.53 -5.12 -12.83
N LEU A 158 17.48 -4.36 -12.49
CA LEU A 158 16.43 -4.06 -13.46
C LEU A 158 16.95 -3.12 -14.55
N PRO A 159 16.56 -3.29 -15.82
CA PRO A 159 16.95 -2.38 -16.88
C PRO A 159 16.28 -1.01 -16.69
N ARG A 160 17.02 0.07 -16.94
CA ARG A 160 16.52 1.46 -16.94
C ARG A 160 15.69 1.70 -18.20
N ILE A 161 14.60 2.47 -18.08
CA ILE A 161 13.78 2.86 -19.23
C ILE A 161 14.20 4.24 -19.76
N TYR A 162 13.94 4.51 -21.04
CA TYR A 162 14.16 5.83 -21.65
C TYR A 162 13.03 6.79 -21.29
N GLU A 163 13.38 8.04 -20.97
CA GLU A 163 12.49 9.02 -20.31
C GLU A 163 11.29 9.49 -21.15
N ASP A 164 11.41 9.52 -22.49
CA ASP A 164 10.44 10.21 -23.36
C ASP A 164 9.01 9.67 -23.29
N PHE A 165 8.83 8.35 -23.14
CA PHE A 165 7.50 7.74 -23.07
C PHE A 165 6.81 7.93 -21.71
N PHE A 166 7.61 8.05 -20.65
CA PHE A 166 7.11 8.25 -19.28
C PHE A 166 6.39 9.59 -19.16
N ASP A 167 7.01 10.65 -19.68
CA ASP A 167 6.49 12.01 -19.56
C ASP A 167 5.17 12.19 -20.33
N GLN A 168 5.08 11.65 -21.55
CA GLN A 168 3.86 11.73 -22.36
C GLN A 168 2.67 11.01 -21.70
N LEU A 169 2.88 9.76 -21.24
CA LEU A 169 1.83 9.01 -20.56
C LEU A 169 1.43 9.69 -19.24
N GLY A 170 2.39 10.20 -18.48
CA GLY A 170 2.13 10.94 -17.25
C GLY A 170 1.28 12.17 -17.47
N LYS A 171 1.64 13.03 -18.44
CA LYS A 171 0.86 14.22 -18.82
C LYS A 171 -0.57 13.85 -19.22
N LYS A 172 -0.74 12.78 -19.99
CA LYS A 172 -2.07 12.29 -20.39
C LYS A 172 -2.90 11.79 -19.20
N VAL A 173 -2.33 10.99 -18.31
CA VAL A 173 -3.04 10.47 -17.13
C VAL A 173 -3.42 11.60 -16.18
N ILE A 174 -2.50 12.52 -15.89
CA ILE A 174 -2.75 13.65 -14.98
C ILE A 174 -3.82 14.59 -15.54
N SER A 175 -3.79 14.89 -16.84
CA SER A 175 -4.81 15.72 -17.48
C SER A 175 -6.18 15.03 -17.45
N GLN A 176 -6.25 13.74 -17.77
CA GLN A 176 -7.50 12.99 -17.71
C GLN A 176 -8.07 12.92 -16.28
N GLN A 177 -7.22 12.72 -15.27
CA GLN A 177 -7.66 12.76 -13.87
C GLN A 177 -8.19 14.13 -13.47
N LYS A 178 -7.57 15.23 -13.92
CA LYS A 178 -8.08 16.59 -13.68
C LYS A 178 -9.45 16.80 -14.33
N ILE A 179 -9.61 16.37 -15.58
CA ILE A 179 -10.90 16.45 -16.30
C ILE A 179 -11.97 15.62 -15.59
N ASN A 180 -11.66 14.39 -15.17
CA ASN A 180 -12.60 13.51 -14.47
C ASN A 180 -13.03 14.12 -13.13
N ARG A 181 -12.08 14.58 -12.30
CA ARG A 181 -12.41 15.26 -11.03
C ARG A 181 -13.28 16.49 -11.24
N LYS A 182 -13.01 17.26 -12.31
CA LYS A 182 -13.86 18.40 -12.67
C LYS A 182 -15.27 17.95 -13.04
N LYS A 183 -15.42 16.96 -13.93
CA LYS A 183 -16.72 16.40 -14.32
C LYS A 183 -17.51 15.84 -13.13
N GLU A 184 -16.84 15.09 -12.25
CA GLU A 184 -17.44 14.55 -11.02
C GLU A 184 -17.89 15.69 -10.08
N THR A 185 -17.07 16.72 -9.94
CA THR A 185 -17.42 17.90 -9.13
C THR A 185 -18.60 18.65 -9.74
N ASP A 186 -18.55 18.94 -11.05
CA ASP A 186 -19.60 19.65 -11.78
C ASP A 186 -20.94 18.88 -11.74
N ALA A 187 -20.92 17.55 -11.68
CA ALA A 187 -22.11 16.72 -11.51
C ALA A 187 -22.76 16.89 -10.12
N ILE A 188 -21.96 17.16 -9.08
CA ILE A 188 -22.42 17.31 -7.70
C ILE A 188 -22.81 18.77 -7.39
N VAL A 189 -22.13 19.74 -8.00
CA VAL A 189 -22.30 21.19 -7.73
C VAL A 189 -23.78 21.64 -7.69
N PRO A 190 -24.66 21.27 -8.64
CA PRO A 190 -26.08 21.67 -8.61
C PRO A 190 -26.82 21.19 -7.36
N TYR A 191 -26.40 20.06 -6.78
CA TYR A 191 -27.03 19.46 -5.61
C TYR A 191 -26.28 19.77 -4.30
N TYR A 192 -25.14 20.46 -4.38
CA TYR A 192 -24.23 20.63 -3.25
C TYR A 192 -24.89 21.36 -2.08
N ALA A 193 -25.69 22.41 -2.35
CA ALA A 193 -26.42 23.12 -1.30
C ALA A 193 -27.42 22.20 -0.56
N LYS A 194 -28.13 21.34 -1.30
CA LYS A 194 -29.07 20.36 -0.73
C LYS A 194 -28.34 19.29 0.08
N LEU A 195 -27.30 18.69 -0.48
CA LEU A 195 -26.46 17.69 0.19
C LEU A 195 -25.86 18.25 1.48
N ARG A 196 -25.34 19.48 1.43
CA ARG A 196 -24.77 20.16 2.59
C ARG A 196 -25.83 20.47 3.65
N GLY A 197 -27.01 20.95 3.25
CA GLY A 197 -28.13 21.19 4.16
C GLY A 197 -28.57 19.91 4.88
N GLU A 198 -28.69 18.82 4.13
CA GLU A 198 -29.07 17.51 4.67
C GLU A 198 -27.98 16.95 5.60
N ALA A 199 -26.71 16.99 5.20
CA ALA A 199 -25.60 16.57 6.05
C ALA A 199 -25.52 17.37 7.36
N HIS A 200 -25.72 18.70 7.31
CA HIS A 200 -25.79 19.51 8.52
C HIS A 200 -26.97 19.15 9.42
N PHE A 201 -28.15 18.90 8.86
CA PHE A 201 -29.31 18.45 9.61
C PHE A 201 -29.02 17.13 10.34
N ARG A 202 -28.49 16.14 9.61
CA ARG A 202 -28.11 14.82 10.13
C ARG A 202 -27.08 14.93 11.26
N TRP A 203 -26.00 15.70 11.04
CA TRP A 203 -24.98 15.94 12.05
C TRP A 203 -25.54 16.62 13.30
N ASN A 204 -26.41 17.61 13.14
CA ASN A 204 -27.05 18.30 14.27
C ASN A 204 -27.92 17.34 15.09
N LEU A 205 -28.66 16.45 14.44
CA LEU A 205 -29.48 15.45 15.13
C LEU A 205 -28.62 14.47 15.93
N VAL A 206 -27.57 13.89 15.33
CA VAL A 206 -26.61 13.01 16.02
C VAL A 206 -25.94 13.74 17.19
N SER A 207 -25.52 14.99 16.98
CA SER A 207 -24.81 15.78 18.00
C SER A 207 -25.69 16.11 19.20
N ARG A 208 -26.94 16.55 18.97
CA ARG A 208 -27.91 16.81 20.05
C ARG A 208 -28.17 15.56 20.88
N LEU A 209 -28.34 14.44 20.20
CA LEU A 209 -28.69 13.17 20.82
C LEU A 209 -27.51 12.61 21.65
N ARG A 210 -26.28 12.72 21.12
CA ARG A 210 -25.04 12.44 21.86
C ARG A 210 -24.87 13.33 23.10
N ASN A 211 -25.14 14.63 22.97
CA ASN A 211 -25.03 15.56 24.09
C ASN A 211 -26.05 15.21 25.17
N LYS A 212 -27.29 14.89 24.80
CA LYS A 212 -28.32 14.50 25.76
C LYS A 212 -27.96 13.20 26.50
N TYR A 213 -27.37 12.23 25.80
CA TYR A 213 -26.83 11.02 26.42
C TYR A 213 -25.74 11.34 27.45
N LYS A 214 -24.82 12.26 27.15
CA LYS A 214 -23.80 12.69 28.11
C LYS A 214 -24.39 13.38 29.34
N GLU A 215 -25.34 14.30 29.16
CA GLU A 215 -26.03 14.96 30.28
C GLU A 215 -26.70 13.93 31.22
N VAL A 216 -27.32 12.89 30.65
CA VAL A 216 -27.92 11.79 31.44
C VAL A 216 -26.85 11.04 32.23
N LEU A 217 -25.71 10.69 31.63
CA LEU A 217 -24.61 10.03 32.34
C LEU A 217 -24.05 10.91 33.48
N GLU A 218 -23.83 12.21 33.22
CA GLU A 218 -23.30 13.17 34.18
C GLU A 218 -24.27 13.39 35.36
N SER A 219 -25.57 13.54 35.11
CA SER A 219 -26.59 13.72 36.18
C SER A 219 -26.75 12.50 37.10
N MET A 220 -26.19 11.36 36.71
CA MET A 220 -26.28 10.09 37.42
C MET A 220 -24.92 9.64 37.99
N GLU A 221 -23.82 10.35 37.70
CA GLU A 221 -22.55 10.18 38.41
C GLU A 221 -22.73 10.54 39.90
N GLY A 222 -22.53 9.57 40.79
CA GLY A 222 -22.77 9.68 42.23
C GLY A 222 -23.96 8.87 42.74
N GLN A 223 -24.83 8.37 41.86
CA GLN A 223 -25.85 7.39 42.20
C GLN A 223 -25.30 5.99 41.92
N ASN A 224 -25.23 5.12 42.92
CA ASN A 224 -24.65 3.76 42.82
C ASN A 224 -25.59 2.80 42.07
N VAL A 225 -26.03 3.19 40.87
CA VAL A 225 -27.01 2.50 40.03
C VAL A 225 -26.27 1.83 38.87
N ARG A 226 -26.46 0.51 38.72
CA ARG A 226 -25.85 -0.28 37.65
C ARG A 226 -26.73 -0.16 36.38
N TYR A 227 -26.18 0.39 35.31
CA TYR A 227 -26.94 0.79 34.11
C TYR A 227 -27.34 -0.36 33.18
N PRO A 228 -28.48 -0.21 32.49
CA PRO A 228 -28.71 -0.73 31.15
C PRO A 228 -29.13 0.42 30.21
N VAL A 229 -28.23 1.34 29.87
CA VAL A 229 -28.55 2.42 28.92
C VAL A 229 -27.55 2.38 27.77
N SER A 230 -28.07 2.21 26.55
CA SER A 230 -27.31 2.29 25.31
C SER A 230 -28.01 3.23 24.32
N PHE A 231 -27.23 3.96 23.51
CA PHE A 231 -27.69 5.04 22.63
C PHE A 231 -27.54 4.67 21.14
N HIS A 232 -28.54 4.99 20.30
CA HIS A 232 -28.48 4.84 18.84
C HIS A 232 -29.36 5.85 18.05
N TYR A 233 -29.07 6.04 16.75
CA TYR A 233 -29.62 7.03 15.81
C TYR A 233 -30.02 6.36 14.48
N GLU A 234 -31.12 6.76 13.86
CA GLU A 234 -31.66 6.11 12.64
C GLU A 234 -31.79 7.11 11.46
N GLU A 235 -31.51 6.64 10.24
CA GLU A 235 -31.59 7.43 9.01
C GLU A 235 -32.22 6.60 7.89
N ASN A 236 -33.08 7.22 7.06
CA ASN A 236 -34.06 6.57 6.17
C ASN A 236 -33.52 5.72 4.99
N SER A 237 -32.25 5.28 5.00
CA SER A 237 -31.64 4.48 3.91
C SER A 237 -31.64 2.96 4.15
N GLY A 238 -32.23 2.45 5.24
CA GLY A 238 -32.56 1.01 5.36
C GLY A 238 -31.64 0.13 6.19
N ASP A 239 -30.61 0.67 6.85
CA ASP A 239 -29.83 -0.09 7.84
C ASP A 239 -30.47 -0.01 9.23
N LYS A 240 -30.68 -1.17 9.87
CA LYS A 240 -31.38 -1.30 11.16
C LYS A 240 -30.42 -1.62 12.30
N HIS A 241 -30.51 -0.85 13.38
CA HIS A 241 -29.96 -1.26 14.67
C HIS A 241 -30.92 -0.92 15.83
N TYR A 242 -31.00 -1.82 16.82
CA TYR A 242 -32.10 -1.91 17.79
C TYR A 242 -31.84 -1.18 19.12
N PHE A 243 -32.93 -0.77 19.79
CA PHE A 243 -32.97 -0.27 21.18
C PHE A 243 -33.52 -1.34 22.12
N ARG A 244 -32.95 -1.49 23.33
CA ARG A 244 -33.55 -2.29 24.41
C ARG A 244 -33.32 -1.64 25.77
N LEU A 245 -34.42 -1.18 26.37
CA LEU A 245 -34.51 -0.85 27.78
C LEU A 245 -35.11 -2.07 28.49
N TYR A 246 -34.34 -2.70 29.38
CA TYR A 246 -34.93 -3.58 30.38
C TYR A 246 -35.18 -2.73 31.63
N GLY A 247 -36.41 -2.26 31.77
CA GLY A 247 -36.91 -1.75 33.05
C GLY A 247 -37.55 -2.89 33.81
N SER A 248 -37.09 -3.18 35.02
CA SER A 248 -37.97 -3.75 36.03
C SER A 248 -38.97 -2.66 36.42
N SER A 249 -40.13 -2.71 35.78
CA SER A 249 -41.43 -2.12 36.14
C SER A 249 -41.44 -1.04 37.22
N ILE A 250 -41.62 0.23 36.80
CA ILE A 250 -42.32 1.23 37.60
C ILE A 250 -43.58 1.61 36.82
N ILE A 251 -44.73 1.21 37.36
CA ILE A 251 -46.05 1.65 36.90
C ILE A 251 -46.22 3.09 37.39
N CYS A 252 -46.16 4.06 36.47
CA CYS A 252 -46.70 5.39 36.73
C CYS A 252 -48.17 5.39 36.33
N ASN A 253 -49.07 5.36 37.31
CA ASN A 253 -50.47 5.72 37.10
C ASN A 253 -50.53 7.25 37.00
N CYS A 254 -50.95 7.76 35.84
CA CYS A 254 -51.32 9.16 35.68
C CYS A 254 -52.84 9.29 35.84
N THR A 255 -53.27 9.97 36.90
CA THR A 255 -54.50 10.78 36.91
C THR A 255 -54.23 12.12 36.23
#